data_AF-A0A967CPZ8-F1
#
_entry.id   AF-A0A967CPZ8-F1
#
_cell.length_a   1.000
_cell.length_b   1.000
_cell.length_c   1.000
_cell.angle_alpha   90.00
_cell.angle_beta   90.00
_cell.angle_gamma   90.00
#
_symmetry.space_group_name_H-M   'P 1'
#
loop_
_entity.id
_entity.type
_entity.pdbx_description
1 polymer ?
#
loop_
_entity_poly.entity_id
_entity_poly.type
_entity_poly.pdbx_seq_one_letter_code
_entity_poly.pdbx_strand_id
1 'polypeptide(L)'
;MAILLTAAPLLAQAETFTMTCQAEASVAGMGGKKFSPAKISAGVQLIGDNLFIRLEGPDVYQIFASSLSSEKAVGKNLTTGKSIGVRTHKKDTDFESEIRIDRSSVSLSAFHDMDYQGKKVRINIEGPCQLPK
;
A
#
# COMPACT_ATOMS: atom_id res chain seq x y z
N MET A 1 39.16 -36.72 -7.26
CA MET A 1 38.82 -35.58 -8.14
C MET A 1 37.51 -35.00 -7.62
N ALA A 2 37.59 -34.00 -6.73
CA ALA A 2 36.42 -33.45 -6.05
C ALA A 2 35.94 -32.21 -6.81
N ILE A 3 34.74 -32.27 -7.37
CA ILE A 3 34.09 -31.15 -8.04
C ILE A 3 33.25 -30.41 -7.00
N LEU A 4 33.77 -29.30 -6.50
CA LEU A 4 33.02 -28.27 -5.79
C LEU A 4 32.60 -27.24 -6.84
N LEU A 5 31.32 -27.16 -7.18
CA LEU A 5 30.74 -25.97 -7.82
C LEU A 5 29.54 -25.47 -7.00
N THR A 6 29.90 -24.52 -6.14
CA THR A 6 29.16 -23.39 -5.58
C THR A 6 27.76 -23.12 -6.14
N ALA A 7 26.75 -23.26 -5.29
CA ALA A 7 25.44 -22.63 -5.47
C ALA A 7 25.61 -21.10 -5.45
N ALA A 8 25.42 -20.44 -6.59
CA ALA A 8 25.32 -18.98 -6.63
C ALA A 8 24.02 -18.57 -5.90
N PRO A 9 24.07 -17.71 -4.87
CA PRO A 9 22.85 -17.16 -4.30
C PRO A 9 22.19 -16.30 -5.38
N LEU A 10 20.99 -16.70 -5.80
CA LEU A 10 20.08 -15.83 -6.54
C LEU A 10 19.82 -14.62 -5.64
N LEU A 11 20.47 -13.50 -5.94
CA LEU A 11 20.15 -12.21 -5.36
C LEU A 11 18.69 -11.92 -5.74
N ALA A 12 17.77 -12.16 -4.81
CA ALA A 12 16.40 -11.71 -4.95
C ALA A 12 16.44 -10.17 -5.08
N GLN A 13 16.33 -9.67 -6.31
CA GLN A 13 16.20 -8.25 -6.58
C GLN A 13 14.84 -7.82 -6.02
N ALA A 14 14.83 -7.24 -4.82
CA ALA A 14 13.66 -6.56 -4.30
C ALA A 14 13.47 -5.30 -5.16
N GLU A 15 12.67 -5.40 -6.22
CA GLU A 15 12.26 -4.26 -7.02
C GLU A 15 11.46 -3.33 -6.12
N THR A 16 12.12 -2.27 -5.69
CA THR A 16 11.51 -1.21 -4.88
C THR A 16 11.29 -0.02 -5.79
N PHE A 17 10.04 0.38 -5.98
CA PHE A 17 9.73 1.65 -6.63
C PHE A 17 9.09 2.60 -5.64
N THR A 18 9.48 3.87 -5.73
CA THR A 18 8.92 4.93 -4.89
C THR A 18 8.42 6.05 -5.78
N MET A 19 7.18 6.46 -5.56
CA MET A 19 6.58 7.61 -6.23
C MET A 19 6.10 8.63 -5.22
N THR A 20 6.14 9.90 -5.61
CA THR A 20 5.63 11.00 -4.80
C THR A 20 4.21 11.33 -5.25
N CYS A 21 3.26 11.43 -4.33
CA CYS A 21 1.88 11.78 -4.62
C CYS A 21 1.46 13.05 -3.87
N GLN A 22 0.60 13.87 -4.47
CA GLN A 22 -0.10 14.95 -3.80
C GLN A 22 -1.50 14.45 -3.47
N ALA A 23 -1.73 14.08 -2.21
CA ALA A 23 -2.92 13.35 -1.80
C ALA A 23 -3.84 14.21 -0.94
N GLU A 24 -5.14 14.01 -1.11
CA GLU A 24 -6.18 14.47 -0.20
C GLU A 24 -6.75 13.27 0.55
N ALA A 25 -7.00 13.42 1.85
CA ALA A 25 -7.70 12.41 2.65
C ALA A 25 -9.08 12.90 3.09
N SER A 26 -10.02 11.97 3.25
CA SER A 26 -11.36 12.26 3.77
C SER A 26 -11.91 11.11 4.61
N VAL A 27 -12.74 11.41 5.60
CA VAL A 27 -13.45 10.41 6.40
C VAL A 27 -14.72 9.97 5.70
N ALA A 28 -14.87 8.68 5.41
CA ALA A 28 -16.09 8.09 4.89
C ALA A 28 -17.23 8.19 5.92
N GLY A 29 -18.41 8.64 5.50
CA GLY A 29 -19.62 8.61 6.33
C GLY A 29 -19.79 9.75 7.35
N MET A 30 -18.78 10.61 7.60
CA MET A 30 -18.90 11.79 8.48
C MET A 30 -18.97 13.11 7.69
N GLY A 31 -19.88 13.19 6.71
CA GLY A 31 -20.07 14.41 5.91
C GLY A 31 -18.87 14.81 5.05
N GLY A 32 -17.93 13.89 4.82
CA GLY A 32 -16.76 14.12 3.96
C GLY A 32 -15.71 15.05 4.56
N LYS A 33 -15.55 15.07 5.90
CA LYS A 33 -14.48 15.84 6.56
C LYS A 33 -13.14 15.56 5.86
N LYS A 34 -12.60 16.60 5.22
CA LYS A 34 -11.33 16.55 4.51
C LYS A 34 -10.18 16.89 5.45
N PHE A 35 -9.05 16.25 5.22
CA PHE A 35 -7.78 16.62 5.82
C PHE A 35 -7.03 17.55 4.86
N SER A 36 -6.08 18.32 5.40
CA SER A 36 -5.20 19.13 4.56
C SER A 36 -4.49 18.24 3.55
N PRO A 37 -4.41 18.65 2.27
CA PRO A 37 -3.64 17.92 1.26
C PRO A 37 -2.19 17.77 1.71
N ALA A 38 -1.59 16.61 1.42
CA ALA A 38 -0.24 16.30 1.83
C ALA A 38 0.56 15.67 0.69
N LYS A 39 1.84 16.04 0.62
CA LYS A 39 2.82 15.32 -0.19
C LYS A 39 3.19 14.03 0.52
N ILE A 40 3.00 12.90 -0.15
CA ILE A 40 3.25 11.57 0.42
C ILE A 40 4.13 10.73 -0.50
N SER A 41 4.83 9.77 0.09
CA SER A 41 5.66 8.80 -0.63
C SER A 41 4.93 7.46 -0.69
N ALA A 42 4.68 6.95 -1.89
CA ALA A 42 4.14 5.61 -2.09
C ALA A 42 5.28 4.68 -2.51
N GLY A 43 5.73 3.85 -1.57
CA GLY A 43 6.74 2.83 -1.77
C GLY A 43 6.10 1.49 -2.06
N VAL A 44 6.57 0.80 -3.08
CA VAL A 44 6.11 -0.53 -3.47
C VAL A 44 7.30 -1.46 -3.55
N GLN A 45 7.14 -2.64 -2.96
CA GLN A 45 8.17 -3.66 -2.86
C GLN A 45 7.55 -5.02 -3.22
N LEU A 46 8.27 -5.78 -4.03
CA LEU A 46 7.98 -7.18 -4.29
C LEU A 46 8.98 -8.05 -3.53
N ILE A 47 8.48 -8.95 -2.67
CA ILE A 47 9.30 -9.90 -1.92
C ILE A 47 8.71 -11.30 -2.13
N GLY A 48 9.42 -12.13 -2.90
CA GLY A 48 8.86 -13.37 -3.43
C GLY A 48 7.60 -13.08 -4.25
N ASP A 49 6.52 -13.82 -4.00
CA ASP A 49 5.24 -13.63 -4.68
C ASP A 49 4.34 -12.57 -4.02
N ASN A 50 4.84 -11.89 -2.98
CA ASN A 50 4.04 -10.96 -2.18
C ASN A 50 4.36 -9.50 -2.50
N LEU A 51 3.30 -8.74 -2.72
CA LEU A 51 3.33 -7.31 -2.96
C LEU A 51 3.13 -6.56 -1.64
N PHE A 52 3.97 -5.57 -1.40
CA PHE A 52 3.91 -4.69 -0.24
C PHE A 52 3.84 -3.25 -0.73
N ILE A 53 2.87 -2.49 -0.23
CA ILE A 53 2.74 -1.06 -0.52
C ILE A 53 2.66 -0.29 0.79
N ARG A 54 3.48 0.77 0.90
CA ARG A 54 3.51 1.69 2.03
C ARG A 54 3.29 3.11 1.53
N LEU A 55 2.39 3.81 2.17
CA LEU A 55 2.25 5.26 2.07
C LEU A 55 2.91 5.90 3.29
N GLU A 56 3.79 6.85 3.05
CA GLU A 56 4.46 7.63 4.09
C GLU A 56 4.08 9.10 3.93
N GLY A 57 3.52 9.66 5.01
CA GLY A 57 2.99 11.01 5.05
C GLY A 57 2.65 11.42 6.49
N PRO A 58 2.02 12.58 6.68
CA PRO A 58 1.54 13.01 8.00
C PRO A 58 0.34 12.16 8.45
N ASP A 59 0.27 11.87 9.75
CA ASP A 59 -0.91 11.30 10.45
C ASP A 59 -1.67 10.20 9.66
N VAL A 60 -2.85 10.56 9.15
CA VAL A 60 -3.82 9.69 8.48
C VAL A 60 -3.36 9.20 7.10
N TYR A 61 -2.26 9.74 6.57
CA TYR A 61 -1.72 9.30 5.28
C TYR A 61 -0.75 8.12 5.40
N GLN A 62 -0.45 7.65 6.61
CA GLN A 62 0.41 6.48 6.83
C GLN A 62 -0.39 5.19 6.70
N ILE A 63 -0.22 4.49 5.57
CA ILE A 63 -0.90 3.23 5.30
C ILE A 63 0.14 2.17 4.95
N PHE A 64 -0.07 0.96 5.44
CA PHE A 64 0.64 -0.22 4.96
C PHE A 64 -0.36 -1.31 4.60
N ALA A 65 -0.19 -1.88 3.42
CA ALA A 65 -0.96 -3.02 2.96
C ALA A 65 -0.05 -3.99 2.18
N SER A 66 -0.29 -5.28 2.35
CA SER A 66 0.44 -6.36 1.70
C SER A 66 -0.46 -7.52 1.28
N SER A 67 -0.04 -8.27 0.26
CA SER A 67 -0.73 -9.47 -0.20
C SER A 67 -0.41 -10.70 0.63
N LEU A 68 0.50 -10.55 1.60
CA LEU A 68 0.92 -11.63 2.48
C LEU A 68 -0.22 -12.01 3.44
N SER A 69 -0.63 -13.27 3.39
CA SER A 69 -1.54 -13.85 4.36
C SER A 69 -0.77 -14.49 5.50
N SER A 70 -1.26 -14.31 6.72
CA SER A 70 -0.68 -14.83 7.97
C SER A 70 -1.77 -15.26 8.94
N GLU A 71 -1.38 -15.69 10.14
CA GLU A 71 -2.33 -15.95 11.22
C GLU A 71 -3.16 -14.71 11.56
N LYS A 72 -2.53 -13.52 11.54
CA LYS A 72 -3.13 -12.26 11.99
C LYS A 72 -3.82 -11.45 10.89
N ALA A 73 -3.52 -11.72 9.62
CA ALA A 73 -4.03 -10.93 8.51
C ALA A 73 -4.28 -11.78 7.25
N VAL A 74 -5.22 -11.35 6.42
CA VAL A 74 -5.45 -11.87 5.07
C VAL A 74 -5.04 -10.81 4.06
N GLY A 75 -4.05 -11.12 3.23
CA GLY A 75 -3.59 -10.26 2.17
C GLY A 75 -4.12 -10.71 0.80
N LYS A 76 -4.41 -9.76 -0.08
CA LYS A 76 -4.86 -10.01 -1.45
C LYS A 76 -4.12 -9.10 -2.43
N ASN A 77 -3.50 -9.72 -3.44
CA ASN A 77 -2.96 -8.99 -4.58
C ASN A 77 -4.11 -8.56 -5.50
N LEU A 78 -4.17 -7.27 -5.82
CA LEU A 78 -5.19 -6.65 -6.68
C LEU A 78 -4.59 -6.10 -7.97
N THR A 79 -3.34 -6.44 -8.27
CA THR A 79 -2.62 -6.00 -9.46
C THR A 79 -3.29 -6.54 -10.72
N THR A 80 -3.40 -5.66 -11.71
CA THR A 80 -3.92 -5.94 -13.05
C THR A 80 -2.98 -5.31 -14.09
N GLY A 81 -3.29 -5.46 -15.38
CA GLY A 81 -2.54 -4.73 -16.43
C GLY A 81 -2.57 -3.20 -16.28
N LYS A 82 -3.63 -2.65 -15.66
CA LYS A 82 -3.87 -1.21 -15.55
C LYS A 82 -3.44 -0.60 -14.21
N SER A 83 -3.38 -1.41 -13.16
CA SER A 83 -3.15 -0.92 -11.80
C SER A 83 -2.27 -1.86 -10.99
N ILE A 84 -1.44 -1.31 -10.12
CA ILE A 84 -0.79 -2.05 -9.04
C ILE A 84 -1.65 -1.87 -7.80
N GLY A 85 -1.94 -2.92 -7.06
CA GLY A 85 -2.73 -2.74 -5.85
C GLY A 85 -2.75 -3.94 -4.92
N VAL A 86 -3.07 -3.67 -3.68
CA VAL A 86 -3.05 -4.64 -2.61
C VAL A 86 -4.09 -4.30 -1.55
N ARG A 87 -4.71 -5.32 -0.97
CA ARG A 87 -5.60 -5.19 0.18
C ARG A 87 -5.15 -6.10 1.30
N THR A 88 -5.24 -5.60 2.53
CA THR A 88 -5.00 -6.35 3.75
C THR A 88 -6.19 -6.21 4.67
N HIS A 89 -6.65 -7.33 5.22
CA HIS A 89 -7.65 -7.41 6.28
C HIS A 89 -6.99 -7.96 7.54
N LYS A 90 -7.08 -7.23 8.65
CA LYS A 90 -6.61 -7.66 9.97
C LYS A 90 -7.72 -8.44 10.66
N LYS A 91 -7.44 -9.67 11.09
CA LYS A 91 -8.48 -10.57 11.64
C LYS A 91 -8.91 -10.22 13.06
N ASP A 92 -8.05 -9.57 13.83
CA ASP A 92 -8.29 -9.20 15.23
C ASP A 92 -9.21 -7.98 15.35
N THR A 93 -8.96 -6.94 14.56
CA THR A 93 -9.73 -5.67 14.60
C THR A 93 -10.76 -5.55 13.50
N ASP A 94 -10.79 -6.50 12.54
CA ASP A 94 -11.56 -6.42 11.31
C ASP A 94 -11.18 -5.19 10.44
N PHE A 95 -10.02 -4.58 10.66
CA PHE A 95 -9.62 -3.39 9.89
C PHE A 95 -9.11 -3.78 8.51
N GLU A 96 -9.55 -3.03 7.50
CA GLU A 96 -9.05 -3.17 6.14
C GLU A 96 -8.19 -1.99 5.73
N SER A 97 -7.17 -2.27 4.93
CA SER A 97 -6.41 -1.28 4.17
C SER A 97 -6.32 -1.73 2.72
N GLU A 98 -6.55 -0.83 1.77
CA GLU A 98 -6.29 -1.04 0.35
C GLU A 98 -5.47 0.12 -0.19
N ILE A 99 -4.51 -0.21 -1.06
CA ILE A 99 -3.76 0.79 -1.82
C ILE A 99 -3.80 0.36 -3.29
N ARG A 100 -4.18 1.28 -4.18
CA ARG A 100 -4.15 1.11 -5.63
C ARG A 100 -3.43 2.29 -6.28
N ILE A 101 -2.60 1.98 -7.26
CA ILE A 101 -1.92 2.93 -8.13
C ILE A 101 -2.34 2.62 -9.56
N ASP A 102 -3.04 3.55 -10.20
CA ASP A 102 -3.37 3.47 -11.61
C ASP A 102 -2.14 3.84 -12.45
N ARG A 103 -1.78 2.98 -13.41
CA ARG A 103 -0.59 3.16 -14.25
C ARG A 103 -0.83 4.16 -15.39
N SER A 104 -2.06 4.30 -15.86
CA SER A 104 -2.42 5.15 -16.99
C SER A 104 -2.60 6.61 -16.56
N SER A 105 -3.33 6.86 -15.46
CA SER A 105 -3.49 8.21 -14.91
C SER A 105 -2.39 8.61 -13.94
N VAL A 106 -1.51 7.67 -13.55
CA VAL A 106 -0.47 7.87 -12.53
C VAL A 106 -1.09 8.48 -11.27
N SER A 107 -2.09 7.80 -10.72
CA SER A 107 -2.85 8.29 -9.57
C SER A 107 -3.00 7.22 -8.49
N LEU A 108 -2.95 7.66 -7.24
CA LEU A 108 -3.18 6.86 -6.06
C LEU A 108 -4.65 6.92 -5.65
N SER A 109 -5.21 5.77 -5.28
CA SER A 109 -6.43 5.64 -4.49
C SER A 109 -6.17 4.61 -3.39
N ALA A 110 -6.44 4.98 -2.16
CA ALA A 110 -6.25 4.12 -1.01
C ALA A 110 -7.35 4.34 0.01
N PHE A 111 -7.59 3.33 0.84
CA PHE A 111 -8.33 3.52 2.07
C PHE A 111 -7.69 2.74 3.21
N HIS A 112 -7.93 3.18 4.43
CA HIS A 112 -7.68 2.35 5.60
C HIS A 112 -8.71 2.61 6.70
N ASP A 113 -9.03 1.55 7.42
CA ASP A 113 -9.82 1.62 8.64
C ASP A 113 -8.92 1.96 9.83
N MET A 114 -9.41 2.84 10.68
CA MET A 114 -8.78 3.17 11.95
C MET A 114 -9.82 3.33 13.04
N ASP A 115 -9.40 3.17 14.29
CA ASP A 115 -10.20 3.59 15.43
C ASP A 115 -10.05 5.11 15.61
N TYR A 116 -11.17 5.82 15.51
CA TYR A 116 -11.25 7.22 15.86
C TYR A 116 -12.32 7.41 16.93
N GLN A 117 -11.88 7.70 18.16
CA GLN A 117 -12.76 7.91 19.32
C GLN A 117 -13.68 6.71 19.62
N GLY A 118 -13.17 5.49 19.54
CA GLY A 118 -13.91 4.25 19.80
C GLY A 118 -14.84 3.83 18.65
N LYS A 119 -14.73 4.48 17.50
CA LYS A 119 -15.51 4.18 16.30
C LYS A 119 -14.58 3.80 15.16
N LYS A 120 -14.89 2.69 14.50
CA LYS A 120 -14.25 2.31 13.24
C LYS A 120 -14.64 3.33 12.18
N VAL A 121 -13.67 4.09 11.70
CA VAL A 121 -13.82 5.04 10.60
C VAL A 121 -12.93 4.63 9.44
N ARG A 122 -13.40 4.87 8.22
CA ARG A 122 -12.61 4.64 7.01
C ARG A 122 -12.09 5.96 6.48
N ILE A 123 -10.79 6.05 6.28
CA ILE A 123 -10.14 7.19 5.64
C ILE A 123 -9.89 6.82 4.19
N ASN A 124 -10.43 7.60 3.25
CA ASN A 124 -10.10 7.49 1.83
C ASN A 124 -9.01 8.50 1.50
N ILE A 125 -8.06 8.10 0.66
CA ILE A 125 -6.92 8.90 0.21
C ILE A 125 -6.84 8.81 -1.30
N GLU A 126 -6.81 9.97 -1.97
CA GLU A 126 -6.72 10.02 -3.42
C GLU A 126 -5.80 11.14 -3.86
N GLY A 127 -5.11 10.96 -5.00
CA GLY A 127 -4.33 12.04 -5.57
C GLY A 127 -3.44 11.64 -6.74
N PRO A 128 -2.98 12.62 -7.54
CA PRO A 128 -2.00 12.37 -8.58
C PRO A 128 -0.64 12.02 -8.00
N CYS A 129 0.08 11.14 -8.69
CA CYS A 129 1.45 10.75 -8.40
C CYS A 129 2.39 11.18 -9.52
N GLN A 130 3.66 11.33 -9.17
CA GLN A 130 4.74 11.57 -10.09
C GLN A 130 5.47 10.25 -10.31
N LEU A 131 5.73 9.91 -11.58
CA LEU A 131 6.54 8.74 -11.90
C LEU A 131 7.90 8.83 -11.18
N PRO A 132 8.45 7.69 -10.74
CA PRO A 132 9.83 7.64 -10.26
C PRO A 132 10.76 8.26 -11.31
N LYS A 133 11.67 9.15 -10.87
CA LYS A 133 12.69 9.73 -11.76
C LYS A 133 13.74 8.70 -12.15
#